data_AF-A0A2V9HKK7-F1
#
_entry.id   AF-A0A2V9HKK7-F1
#
_cell.length_a   1.000
_cell.length_b   1.000
_cell.length_c   1.000
_cell.angle_alpha   90.00
_cell.angle_beta   90.00
_cell.angle_gamma   90.00
#
_symmetry.space_group_name_H-M   'P 1'
#
loop_
_entity.id
_entity.type
_entity.pdbx_description
1 polymer ?
#
loop_
_entity_poly.entity_id
_entity_poly.type
_entity_poly.pdbx_seq_one_letter_code
_entity_poly.pdbx_strand_id
1 'polypeptide(L)'
;MNNQAQAFPSLVVAVLCAALVAMPARGQAQRPSGADHVSVALSDPARPALVKASLVNGGIAVKGYDGKEVVVEARARSSESARSDSNLKRIVISSTGLSVEEENNEVRISSDSVMRAIDLTISVPVHTSLKLRAVNSGD
;
A
#
# COMPACT_ATOMS: atom_id res chain seq x y z
N MET A 1 28.07 7.93 -42.54
CA MET A 1 26.74 7.34 -42.81
C MET A 1 26.94 5.89 -43.18
N ASN A 2 26.31 5.01 -42.40
CA ASN A 2 25.85 3.67 -42.75
C ASN A 2 26.94 2.65 -43.09
N ASN A 3 27.36 1.88 -42.09
CA ASN A 3 27.96 0.57 -42.34
C ASN A 3 27.04 -0.54 -41.86
N GLN A 4 26.48 -1.22 -42.85
CA GLN A 4 25.77 -2.49 -42.80
C GLN A 4 26.77 -3.62 -42.54
N ALA A 5 26.39 -4.62 -41.74
CA ALA A 5 26.81 -6.02 -41.84
C ALA A 5 25.97 -6.82 -40.81
N GLN A 6 24.88 -7.48 -41.23
CA GLN A 6 24.86 -8.87 -41.71
C GLN A 6 25.23 -9.87 -40.59
N ALA A 7 24.31 -10.55 -39.90
CA ALA A 7 23.34 -11.58 -40.31
C ALA A 7 23.86 -13.03 -40.12
N PHE A 8 23.26 -13.72 -39.12
CA PHE A 8 23.02 -15.19 -38.96
C PHE A 8 24.21 -16.15 -38.70
N PRO A 9 23.98 -17.42 -38.29
CA PRO A 9 23.02 -18.00 -37.33
C PRO A 9 23.64 -19.11 -36.41
N SER A 10 22.81 -19.60 -35.47
CA SER A 10 22.69 -20.96 -34.90
C SER A 10 23.90 -21.86 -34.55
N LEU A 11 23.70 -22.58 -33.43
CA LEU A 11 24.12 -23.96 -33.12
C LEU A 11 25.25 -24.13 -32.09
N VAL A 12 24.81 -24.52 -30.88
CA VAL A 12 25.41 -25.56 -30.01
C VAL A 12 26.84 -25.34 -29.54
N VAL A 13 27.00 -24.99 -28.25
CA VAL A 13 27.92 -25.69 -27.34
C VAL A 13 27.32 -25.65 -25.93
N ALA A 14 26.89 -26.79 -25.43
CA ALA A 14 26.64 -27.02 -24.02
C ALA A 14 27.96 -27.43 -23.35
N VAL A 15 28.45 -26.65 -22.39
CA VAL A 15 29.47 -27.12 -21.43
C VAL A 15 29.12 -26.63 -20.02
N LEU A 16 28.69 -27.61 -19.25
CA LEU A 16 28.73 -27.76 -17.80
C LEU A 16 29.90 -27.03 -17.12
N CYS A 17 29.61 -26.08 -16.23
CA CYS A 17 30.51 -25.70 -15.14
C CYS A 17 29.67 -25.27 -13.92
N ALA A 18 29.70 -26.11 -12.90
CA ALA A 18 29.19 -25.84 -11.58
C ALA A 18 29.99 -24.68 -10.94
N ALA A 19 29.28 -23.63 -10.53
CA ALA A 19 29.78 -22.69 -9.53
C ALA A 19 28.61 -22.31 -8.61
N LEU A 20 28.63 -22.91 -7.42
CA LEU A 20 27.87 -22.42 -6.26
C LEU A 20 28.26 -20.96 -6.01
N VAL A 21 27.43 -20.03 -6.46
CA VAL A 21 27.47 -18.67 -5.94
C VAL A 21 26.48 -18.61 -4.79
N ALA A 22 27.04 -18.63 -3.58
CA ALA A 22 26.34 -18.39 -2.33
C ALA A 22 25.53 -17.09 -2.44
N MET A 23 24.20 -17.20 -2.53
CA MET A 23 23.32 -16.04 -2.41
C MET A 23 23.35 -15.58 -0.95
N PRO A 24 23.73 -14.32 -0.67
CA PRO A 24 23.53 -13.77 0.66
C PRO A 24 22.03 -13.71 0.90
N ALA A 25 21.61 -14.31 2.03
CA ALA A 25 20.27 -14.17 2.55
C ALA A 25 19.89 -12.69 2.53
N ARG A 26 18.91 -12.33 1.69
CA ARG A 26 18.31 -11.00 1.73
C ARG A 26 17.70 -10.86 3.12
N GLY A 27 18.36 -10.06 3.95
CA GLY A 27 17.88 -9.66 5.26
C GLY A 27 16.43 -9.20 5.15
N GLN A 28 15.62 -9.67 6.08
CA GLN A 28 14.21 -9.37 6.20
C GLN A 28 14.01 -7.85 6.13
N ALA A 29 13.33 -7.39 5.09
CA ALA A 29 12.68 -6.09 5.13
C ALA A 29 11.56 -6.20 6.16
N GLN A 30 11.89 -5.91 7.41
CA GLN A 30 10.92 -5.76 8.49
C GLN A 30 10.07 -4.52 8.14
N ARG A 31 8.95 -4.75 7.46
CA ARG A 31 7.93 -3.71 7.27
C ARG A 31 7.53 -3.20 8.66
N PRO A 32 7.42 -1.87 8.87
CA PRO A 32 7.01 -1.33 10.16
C PRO A 32 5.71 -2.00 10.59
N SER A 33 5.79 -2.80 11.65
CA SER A 33 4.67 -3.58 12.17
C SER A 33 3.68 -2.62 12.83
N GLY A 34 2.60 -2.26 12.13
CA GLY A 34 1.51 -1.45 12.69
C GLY A 34 0.74 -0.58 11.69
N ALA A 35 1.17 -0.49 10.43
CA ALA A 35 0.43 0.20 9.38
C ALA A 35 0.16 -0.75 8.19
N ASP A 36 -1.09 -0.78 7.75
CA ASP A 36 -1.50 -1.48 6.54
C ASP A 36 -1.28 -0.53 5.36
N HIS A 37 -0.39 -0.92 4.43
CA HIS A 37 -0.06 -0.14 3.25
C HIS A 37 -0.47 -0.90 1.98
N VAL A 38 -1.32 -0.29 1.17
CA VAL A 38 -1.88 -0.88 -0.04
C VAL A 38 -1.73 0.11 -1.19
N SER A 39 -1.06 -0.32 -2.26
CA SER A 39 -0.99 0.43 -3.52
C SER A 39 -1.95 -0.22 -4.52
N VAL A 40 -2.80 0.59 -5.14
CA VAL A 40 -3.81 0.14 -6.09
C VAL A 40 -3.63 0.90 -7.40
N ALA A 41 -3.29 0.16 -8.45
CA ALA A 41 -3.22 0.69 -9.80
C ALA A 41 -4.63 0.92 -10.33
N LEU A 42 -4.86 2.07 -10.97
CA LEU A 42 -6.13 2.37 -11.61
C LEU A 42 -6.27 1.56 -12.90
N SER A 43 -7.48 1.12 -13.23
CA SER A 43 -7.78 0.44 -14.49
C SER A 43 -7.35 1.27 -15.72
N ASP A 44 -7.54 2.59 -15.68
CA ASP A 44 -7.11 3.52 -16.73
C ASP A 44 -6.56 4.84 -16.15
N PRO A 45 -5.24 5.04 -16.07
CA PRO A 45 -4.66 6.25 -15.47
C PRO A 45 -4.89 7.53 -16.31
N ALA A 46 -5.40 7.44 -17.53
CA ALA A 46 -5.69 8.60 -18.37
C ALA A 46 -7.09 9.19 -18.14
N ARG A 47 -7.98 8.46 -17.45
CA ARG A 47 -9.34 8.92 -17.11
C ARG A 47 -9.43 9.38 -15.65
N PRO A 48 -10.24 10.40 -15.34
CA PRO A 48 -10.48 10.83 -13.96
C PRO A 48 -10.93 9.66 -13.08
N ALA A 49 -10.31 9.52 -11.91
CA ALA A 49 -10.67 8.49 -10.94
C ALA A 49 -11.64 9.02 -9.88
N LEU A 50 -12.38 8.12 -9.23
CA LEU A 50 -13.23 8.43 -8.08
C LEU A 50 -12.78 7.62 -6.87
N VAL A 51 -12.35 8.30 -5.81
CA VAL A 51 -11.98 7.64 -4.55
C VAL A 51 -13.08 7.87 -3.51
N LYS A 52 -13.66 6.77 -3.04
CA LYS A 52 -14.67 6.74 -1.98
C LYS A 52 -14.02 6.17 -0.72
N ALA A 53 -13.83 7.01 0.30
CA ALA A 53 -13.31 6.57 1.58
C ALA A 53 -14.38 6.69 2.67
N SER A 54 -14.59 5.61 3.42
CA SER A 54 -15.55 5.57 4.53
C SER A 54 -14.90 5.01 5.78
N LEU A 55 -14.88 5.80 6.85
CA LEU A 55 -14.26 5.46 8.12
C LEU A 55 -15.25 5.65 9.28
N VAL A 56 -15.33 4.64 10.16
CA VAL A 56 -16.18 4.72 11.35
C VAL A 56 -15.48 5.50 12.46
N ASN A 57 -14.24 5.12 12.81
CA ASN A 57 -13.47 5.75 13.88
C ASN A 57 -12.10 6.22 13.38
N GLY A 58 -11.85 7.53 13.41
CA GLY A 58 -10.55 8.12 13.15
C GLY A 58 -10.57 9.22 12.08
N GLY A 59 -9.40 9.52 11.50
CA GLY A 59 -9.21 10.64 10.56
C GLY A 59 -8.87 10.20 9.14
N ILE A 60 -9.11 11.09 8.15
CA ILE A 60 -8.80 10.84 6.74
C ILE A 60 -7.96 11.99 6.18
N ALA A 61 -6.66 11.77 6.05
CA ALA A 61 -5.76 12.69 5.36
C ALA A 61 -5.64 12.32 3.88
N VAL A 62 -5.77 13.31 2.98
CA VAL A 62 -5.59 13.10 1.53
C VAL A 62 -4.43 13.93 1.01
N LYS A 63 -3.59 13.32 0.17
CA LYS A 63 -2.46 13.95 -0.50
C LYS A 63 -2.59 13.78 -2.01
N GLY A 64 -2.61 14.88 -2.75
CA GLY A 64 -2.48 14.84 -4.21
C GLY A 64 -1.02 14.64 -4.61
N TYR A 65 -0.76 13.80 -5.60
CA TYR A 65 0.59 13.61 -6.16
C TYR A 65 0.54 13.29 -7.66
N ASP A 66 1.67 13.44 -8.35
CA ASP A 66 1.80 13.20 -9.80
C ASP A 66 2.08 11.72 -10.14
N GLY A 67 1.25 10.82 -9.59
CA GLY A 67 1.34 9.39 -9.89
C GLY A 67 0.11 8.83 -10.59
N LYS A 68 0.15 7.51 -10.80
CA LYS A 68 -0.87 6.75 -11.54
C LYS A 68 -1.64 5.75 -10.69
N GLU A 69 -1.34 5.72 -9.39
CA GLU A 69 -1.86 4.73 -8.46
C GLU A 69 -2.48 5.44 -7.25
N VAL A 70 -3.40 4.77 -6.56
CA VAL A 70 -3.89 5.23 -5.26
C VAL A 70 -3.13 4.46 -4.20
N VAL A 71 -2.46 5.19 -3.30
CA VAL A 71 -1.70 4.60 -2.21
C VAL A 71 -2.44 4.88 -0.91
N VAL A 72 -2.78 3.81 -0.19
CA VAL A 72 -3.53 3.87 1.07
C VAL A 72 -2.64 3.37 2.19
N GLU A 73 -2.45 4.21 3.20
CA GLU A 73 -1.82 3.84 4.45
C GLU A 73 -2.83 3.96 5.57
N ALA A 74 -3.08 2.87 6.28
CA ALA A 74 -3.94 2.82 7.46
C ALA A 74 -3.10 2.55 8.70
N ARG A 75 -3.16 3.44 9.68
CA ARG A 75 -2.42 3.31 10.93
C ARG A 75 -3.40 3.25 12.10
N ALA A 76 -3.37 2.16 12.87
CA ALA A 76 -4.13 2.12 14.12
C ALA A 76 -3.50 3.04 15.16
N ARG A 77 -4.30 3.91 15.79
CA ARG A 77 -3.84 4.69 16.94
C ARG A 77 -3.62 3.74 18.11
N SER A 78 -2.39 3.64 18.59
CA SER A 78 -2.11 3.01 19.88
C SER A 78 -2.70 3.89 20.97
N SER A 79 -3.56 3.34 21.82
CA SER A 79 -4.04 4.05 23.00
C SER A 79 -2.89 4.23 23.99
N GLU A 80 -2.21 5.37 23.95
CA GLU A 80 -1.23 5.80 24.94
C GLU A 80 -1.92 6.32 26.23
N SER A 81 -2.97 5.63 26.67
CA SER A 81 -3.74 5.98 27.86
C SER A 81 -3.90 4.76 28.73
N ALA A 82 -2.79 4.36 29.36
CA ALA A 82 -2.74 3.82 30.72
C ALA A 82 -1.30 3.39 31.01
N ARG A 83 -0.57 4.18 31.80
CA ARG A 83 0.51 3.62 32.62
C ARG A 83 -0.15 2.60 33.55
N SER A 84 -0.01 1.33 33.25
CA SER A 84 -0.42 0.25 34.14
C SER A 84 0.81 -0.54 34.50
N ASP A 85 1.22 -0.44 35.76
CA ASP A 85 2.18 -1.30 36.46
C ASP A 85 1.67 -2.75 36.52
N SER A 86 1.48 -3.39 35.36
CA SER A 86 1.06 -4.79 35.27
C SER A 86 2.17 -5.61 34.62
N ASN A 87 2.63 -6.65 35.32
CA ASN A 87 3.57 -7.70 34.87
C ASN A 87 3.01 -8.58 33.72
N LEU A 88 1.97 -8.13 33.03
CA LEU A 88 1.36 -8.81 31.88
C LEU A 88 1.73 -8.07 30.60
N LYS A 89 2.39 -8.80 29.69
CA LYS A 89 2.71 -8.31 28.35
C LYS A 89 1.41 -8.11 27.56
N ARG A 90 1.07 -6.86 27.27
CA ARG A 90 -0.04 -6.53 26.36
C ARG A 90 0.26 -7.09 24.97
N ILE A 91 -0.65 -7.90 24.43
CA ILE A 91 -0.62 -8.34 23.03
C ILE A 91 -1.34 -7.29 22.19
N VAL A 92 -0.61 -6.61 21.32
CA VAL A 92 -1.18 -5.64 20.38
C VAL A 92 -1.57 -6.39 19.11
N ILE A 93 -2.87 -6.65 18.94
CA ILE A 93 -3.42 -7.15 17.67
C ILE A 93 -3.50 -5.95 16.72
N SER A 94 -2.69 -5.92 15.65
CA SER A 94 -2.46 -4.72 14.82
C SER A 94 -3.37 -4.59 13.59
N SER A 95 -4.46 -5.36 13.48
CA SER A 95 -5.34 -5.30 12.30
C SER A 95 -6.13 -3.98 12.24
N THR A 96 -6.11 -3.31 11.09
CA THR A 96 -6.85 -2.06 10.86
C THR A 96 -8.25 -2.28 10.28
N GLY A 97 -8.56 -3.50 9.82
CA GLY A 97 -9.82 -3.79 9.11
C GLY A 97 -9.91 -3.09 7.75
N LEU A 98 -8.77 -2.75 7.13
CA LEU A 98 -8.74 -2.05 5.87
C LEU A 98 -9.22 -2.96 4.72
N SER A 99 -10.26 -2.52 4.01
CA SER A 99 -10.66 -3.05 2.70
C SER A 99 -10.40 -1.99 1.63
N VAL A 100 -9.76 -2.42 0.54
CA VAL A 100 -9.53 -1.58 -0.64
C VAL A 100 -9.93 -2.37 -1.88
N GLU A 101 -10.88 -1.84 -2.63
CA GLU A 101 -11.38 -2.41 -3.87
C GLU A 101 -11.26 -1.38 -4.98
N GLU A 102 -10.80 -1.79 -6.16
CA GLU A 102 -10.80 -0.95 -7.37
C GLU A 102 -11.60 -1.63 -8.47
N GLU A 103 -12.48 -0.84 -9.08
CA GLU A 103 -13.29 -1.26 -10.21
C GLU A 103 -13.61 -0.04 -11.08
N ASN A 104 -13.29 -0.10 -12.38
CA ASN A 104 -13.63 0.95 -13.36
C ASN A 104 -13.13 2.36 -12.97
N ASN A 105 -11.92 2.49 -12.43
CA ASN A 105 -11.37 3.74 -11.87
C ASN A 105 -12.12 4.28 -10.64
N GLU A 106 -12.98 3.48 -10.03
CA GLU A 106 -13.56 3.76 -8.72
C GLU A 106 -12.83 2.96 -7.65
N VAL A 107 -12.16 3.65 -6.74
CA VAL A 107 -11.47 3.04 -5.59
C VAL A 107 -12.35 3.21 -4.35
N ARG A 108 -12.74 2.09 -3.73
CA ARG A 108 -13.49 2.07 -2.47
C ARG A 108 -12.55 1.66 -1.35
N ILE A 109 -12.47 2.52 -0.34
CA ILE A 109 -11.64 2.35 0.85
C ILE A 109 -12.57 2.35 2.05
N SER A 110 -12.54 1.29 2.84
CA SER A 110 -13.28 1.21 4.09
C SER A 110 -12.44 0.62 5.22
N SER A 111 -12.74 1.02 6.44
CA SER A 111 -12.24 0.36 7.65
C SER A 111 -13.40 0.09 8.59
N ASP A 112 -13.58 -1.18 8.94
CA ASP A 112 -14.65 -1.68 9.82
C ASP A 112 -14.24 -1.68 11.30
N SER A 113 -13.09 -1.10 11.65
CA SER A 113 -12.60 -1.11 13.04
C SER A 113 -13.48 -0.23 13.94
N VAL A 114 -14.29 -0.88 14.79
CA VAL A 114 -15.14 -0.20 15.80
C VAL A 114 -14.39 0.00 17.12
N MET A 115 -13.37 -0.82 17.40
CA MET A 115 -12.68 -0.82 18.70
C MET A 115 -11.52 0.18 18.78
N ARG A 116 -11.00 0.64 17.64
CA ARG A 116 -9.82 1.52 17.57
C ARG A 116 -10.05 2.64 16.56
N ALA A 117 -9.45 3.79 16.83
CA ALA A 117 -9.35 4.85 15.83
C ALA A 117 -8.22 4.52 14.85
N ILE A 118 -8.51 4.65 13.56
CA ILE A 118 -7.57 4.43 12.46
C ILE A 118 -7.33 5.77 11.78
N ASP A 119 -6.07 6.12 11.54
CA ASP A 119 -5.74 7.27 10.70
C ASP A 119 -5.44 6.76 9.30
N LEU A 120 -6.26 7.19 8.33
CA LEU A 120 -6.09 6.89 6.92
C LEU A 120 -5.31 8.02 6.25
N THR A 121 -4.24 7.68 5.56
CA THR A 121 -3.55 8.58 4.63
C THR A 121 -3.70 8.04 3.22
N ILE A 122 -4.35 8.82 2.36
CA ILE A 122 -4.66 8.43 0.99
C ILE A 122 -3.90 9.34 0.04
N SER A 123 -2.95 8.79 -0.72
CA SER A 123 -2.26 9.51 -1.79
C SER A 123 -2.95 9.21 -3.12
N VAL A 124 -3.45 10.25 -3.78
CA VAL A 124 -4.25 10.15 -5.02
C VAL A 124 -3.62 10.96 -6.15
N PRO A 125 -3.78 10.53 -7.41
CA PRO A 125 -3.46 11.37 -8.56
C PRO A 125 -4.21 12.71 -8.52
N VAL A 126 -3.59 13.80 -8.94
CA VAL A 126 -4.16 15.17 -8.86
C VAL A 126 -5.50 15.35 -9.59
N HIS A 127 -5.81 14.50 -10.57
CA HIS A 127 -7.08 14.51 -11.32
C HIS A 127 -8.07 13.45 -10.80
N THR A 128 -8.30 13.44 -9.48
CA THR A 128 -9.18 12.47 -8.81
C THR A 128 -10.32 13.17 -8.09
N SER A 129 -11.55 12.68 -8.25
CA SER A 129 -12.71 13.09 -7.46
C SER A 129 -12.73 12.34 -6.14
N LEU A 130 -13.08 13.03 -5.05
CA LEU A 130 -13.06 12.48 -3.70
C LEU A 130 -14.47 12.46 -3.09
N LYS A 131 -14.83 11.35 -2.46
CA LYS A 131 -16.02 11.23 -1.60
C LYS A 131 -15.60 10.62 -0.26
N LEU A 132 -15.36 11.49 0.72
CA LEU A 132 -14.85 11.11 2.03
C LEU A 132 -15.98 11.14 3.07
N ARG A 133 -16.03 10.12 3.92
CA ARG A 133 -16.96 10.03 5.05
C ARG A 133 -16.22 9.54 6.28
N ALA A 134 -16.27 10.32 7.35
CA ALA A 134 -15.82 9.94 8.68
C ALA A 134 -16.99 10.12 9.65
N VAL A 135 -17.21 9.15 10.55
CA VAL A 135 -18.31 9.21 11.52
C VAL A 135 -17.82 9.75 12.86
N ASN A 136 -16.82 9.12 13.47
CA ASN A 136 -16.29 9.50 14.78
C ASN A 136 -14.88 10.05 14.65
N SER A 137 -14.66 11.27 15.16
CA SER A 137 -13.36 11.96 15.15
C SER A 137 -12.78 12.27 13.76
N GLY A 138 -13.64 12.54 12.78
CA GLY A 138 -13.23 12.97 11.45
C GLY A 138 -12.56 14.34 11.48
N ASP A 139 -11.32 14.37 10.98
CA ASP A 139 -10.50 15.53 10.61
C ASP A 139 -10.18 15.37 9.12
#